data_AF-A0A7X8ZJA1-F1
#
_entry.id   AF-A0A7X8ZJA1-F1
#
_cell.length_a   1.000
_cell.length_b   1.000
_cell.length_c   1.000
_cell.angle_alpha   90.00
_cell.angle_beta   90.00
_cell.angle_gamma   90.00
#
_symmetry.space_group_name_H-M   'P 1'
#
loop_
_entity.id
_entity.type
_entity.pdbx_description
1 polymer ?
#
loop_
_entity_poly.entity_id
_entity_poly.type
_entity_poly.pdbx_seq_one_letter_code
_entity_poly.pdbx_strand_id
1 'polypeptide(L)'
;MNWFLILTLILLPLGLLLLGLAQHGKTAVLNRTDSAPELRTMLLWKPWQELLLGFIFTFSGLYFARRIVSGAKAWELALATAALIALLSSWGAYGRFRSTWDTVELPAASKLRLLHWQRCFCLGLALLLLGLLSTFAWQLQAT
;
A
#
# COMPACT_ATOMS: atom_id res chain seq x y z
N MET A 1 15.73 -19.99 -12.77
CA MET A 1 15.90 -18.92 -11.76
C MET A 1 14.51 -18.46 -11.34
N ASN A 2 14.15 -18.57 -10.06
CA ASN A 2 12.78 -18.23 -9.60
C ASN A 2 12.60 -16.71 -9.52
N TRP A 3 12.17 -16.10 -10.64
CA TRP A 3 11.94 -14.66 -10.74
C TRP A 3 11.01 -14.13 -9.64
N PHE A 4 9.99 -14.90 -9.24
CA PHE A 4 9.08 -14.53 -8.15
C PHE A 4 9.76 -14.46 -6.79
N LEU A 5 10.74 -15.32 -6.51
CA LEU A 5 11.53 -15.25 -5.28
C LEU A 5 12.38 -13.98 -5.25
N ILE A 6 13.04 -13.64 -6.36
CA ILE A 6 13.83 -12.41 -6.48
C ILE A 6 12.93 -11.18 -6.26
N LEU A 7 11.75 -11.16 -6.90
CA LEU A 7 10.77 -10.10 -6.71
C LEU A 7 10.33 -9.98 -5.24
N THR A 8 10.02 -11.09 -4.57
CA THR A 8 9.69 -11.09 -3.14
C THR A 8 10.81 -10.48 -2.31
N LEU A 9 12.06 -10.91 -2.54
CA LEU A 9 13.23 -10.45 -1.78
C LEU A 9 13.54 -8.96 -1.97
N ILE A 10 13.10 -8.35 -3.07
CA ILE A 10 13.28 -6.92 -3.32
C ILE A 10 12.07 -6.13 -2.82
N LEU A 11 10.85 -6.54 -3.22
CA LEU A 11 9.62 -5.79 -3.03
C LEU A 11 9.20 -5.73 -1.55
N LEU A 12 9.31 -6.82 -0.79
CA LEU A 12 8.91 -6.84 0.61
C LEU A 12 9.80 -5.93 1.48
N PRO A 13 11.15 -6.06 1.48
CA PRO A 13 11.98 -5.19 2.29
C PRO A 13 11.89 -3.73 1.87
N LEU A 14 11.83 -3.45 0.56
CA LEU A 14 11.69 -2.08 0.06
C LEU A 14 10.34 -1.48 0.44
N GLY A 15 9.25 -2.26 0.34
CA GLY A 15 7.92 -1.85 0.77
C GLY A 15 7.87 -1.50 2.25
N LEU A 16 8.39 -2.39 3.11
CA LEU A 16 8.47 -2.16 4.56
C LEU A 16 9.33 -0.94 4.91
N LEU A 17 10.49 -0.79 4.25
CA LEU A 17 11.38 0.35 4.43
C LEU A 17 10.66 1.67 4.09
N LEU A 18 9.98 1.74 2.95
CA LEU A 18 9.24 2.93 2.54
C LEU A 18 8.09 3.25 3.48
N LEU A 19 7.35 2.25 3.96
CA LEU A 19 6.28 2.45 4.96
C LEU A 19 6.83 3.05 6.26
N GLY A 20 7.93 2.49 6.78
CA GLY A 20 8.59 2.97 7.99
C GLY A 20 9.13 4.39 7.84
N LEU A 21 9.88 4.66 6.77
CA LEU A 21 10.42 5.98 6.46
C LEU A 21 9.32 7.01 6.25
N ALA A 22 8.26 6.65 5.53
CA ALA A 22 7.12 7.54 5.31
C ALA A 22 6.39 7.87 6.61
N GLN A 23 6.15 6.88 7.48
CA GLN A 23 5.51 7.11 8.77
C GLN A 23 6.36 8.00 9.68
N HIS A 24 7.67 7.76 9.72
CA HIS A 24 8.60 8.59 10.47
C HIS A 24 8.64 10.03 9.93
N GLY A 25 8.73 10.17 8.61
CA GLY A 25 8.71 11.46 7.92
C GLY A 25 7.44 12.26 8.17
N LYS A 26 6.26 11.61 8.11
CA LYS A 26 4.97 12.26 8.47
C LYS A 26 4.96 12.73 9.91
N THR A 27 5.41 11.88 10.83
CA THR A 27 5.49 12.20 12.27
C THR A 27 6.41 13.41 12.49
N ALA A 28 7.57 13.44 11.86
CA ALA A 28 8.52 14.54 11.96
C ALA A 28 7.95 15.87 11.43
N VAL A 29 7.17 15.84 10.34
CA VAL A 29 6.51 17.04 9.81
C VAL A 29 5.41 17.53 10.75
N LEU A 30 4.59 16.60 11.27
CA LEU A 30 3.52 16.94 12.22
C LEU A 30 4.06 17.47 13.55
N ASN A 31 5.18 16.96 14.04
CA ASN A 31 5.81 17.47 15.27
C ASN A 31 6.36 18.90 15.12
N ARG A 32 6.65 19.34 13.89
CA ARG A 32 7.14 20.70 13.59
C ARG A 32 6.01 21.66 13.24
N THR A 33 4.76 21.17 13.20
CA THR A 33 3.60 21.96 12.80
C THR A 33 2.63 21.99 13.96
N ASP A 34 2.23 23.19 14.37
CA ASP A 34 1.22 23.34 15.41
C ASP A 34 -0.12 22.85 14.85
N SER A 35 -0.52 21.65 15.24
CA SER A 35 -1.65 20.93 14.66
C SER A 35 -2.46 20.29 15.79
N ALA A 36 -3.79 20.33 15.65
CA ALA A 36 -4.67 19.77 16.66
C ALA A 36 -4.35 18.27 16.89
N PRO A 37 -4.36 17.79 18.14
CA PRO A 37 -3.98 16.41 18.48
C PRO A 37 -4.87 15.37 17.80
N GLU A 38 -6.15 15.67 17.59
CA GLU A 38 -7.10 14.82 16.88
C GLU A 38 -6.74 14.68 15.40
N LEU A 39 -6.43 15.80 14.74
CA LEU A 39 -5.99 15.84 13.35
C LEU A 39 -4.68 15.06 13.16
N ARG A 40 -3.72 15.23 14.09
CA ARG A 40 -2.46 14.49 14.08
C ARG A 40 -2.70 12.98 14.17
N THR A 41 -3.56 12.55 15.09
CA THR A 41 -3.89 11.14 15.27
C THR A 41 -4.55 10.57 14.01
N MET A 42 -5.51 11.29 13.44
CA MET A 42 -6.18 10.90 12.20
C MET A 42 -5.18 10.74 11.04
N LEU A 43 -4.29 11.72 10.83
CA LEU A 43 -3.33 11.72 9.72
C LEU A 43 -2.25 10.62 9.85
N LEU A 44 -1.92 10.21 11.08
CA LEU A 44 -0.95 9.15 11.37
C LEU A 44 -1.57 7.75 11.29
N TRP A 45 -2.84 7.59 11.65
CA TRP A 45 -3.52 6.29 11.66
C TRP A 45 -4.17 5.92 10.32
N LYS A 46 -4.65 6.92 9.56
CA LYS A 46 -5.27 6.68 8.26
C LYS A 46 -4.45 5.77 7.32
N PRO A 47 -3.11 5.95 7.16
CA PRO A 47 -2.31 5.06 6.33
C PRO A 47 -2.36 3.58 6.72
N TRP A 48 -2.47 3.28 8.01
CA TRP A 48 -2.57 1.89 8.50
C TRP A 48 -3.93 1.28 8.21
N GLN A 49 -5.00 2.08 8.27
CA GLN A 49 -6.34 1.66 7.82
C GLN A 49 -6.33 1.37 6.32
N GLU A 50 -5.64 2.19 5.53
CA GLU A 50 -5.47 1.98 4.08
C GLU A 50 -4.66 0.71 3.77
N LEU A 51 -3.63 0.41 4.57
CA LEU A 51 -2.87 -0.84 4.47
C LEU A 51 -3.77 -2.05 4.73
N LEU A 52 -4.58 -2.00 5.79
CA LEU A 52 -5.50 -3.07 6.13
C LEU A 52 -6.56 -3.28 5.03
N LEU A 53 -7.15 -2.19 4.52
CA LEU A 53 -8.10 -2.25 3.42
C LEU A 53 -7.46 -2.80 2.14
N GLY A 54 -6.26 -2.33 1.79
CA GLY A 54 -5.51 -2.82 0.65
C GLY A 54 -5.22 -4.32 0.75
N PHE A 55 -4.87 -4.81 1.94
CA PHE A 55 -4.70 -6.23 2.20
C PHE A 55 -6.01 -7.00 1.98
N ILE A 56 -7.09 -6.59 2.66
CA ILE A 56 -8.40 -7.27 2.56
C ILE A 56 -8.85 -7.34 1.10
N PHE A 57 -8.88 -6.21 0.38
CA PHE A 57 -9.35 -6.21 -1.01
C PHE A 57 -8.47 -7.04 -1.94
N THR A 58 -7.15 -6.96 -1.79
CA THR A 58 -6.21 -7.71 -2.64
C THR A 58 -6.40 -9.22 -2.49
N PHE A 59 -6.45 -9.71 -1.25
CA PHE A 59 -6.57 -11.15 -0.99
C PHE A 59 -7.99 -11.68 -1.17
N SER A 60 -9.03 -10.88 -0.90
CA SER A 60 -10.39 -11.21 -1.32
C SER A 60 -10.49 -11.31 -2.84
N GLY A 61 -9.89 -10.36 -3.57
CA GLY A 61 -9.82 -10.39 -5.04
C GLY A 61 -9.15 -11.64 -5.57
N LEU A 62 -7.99 -12.01 -5.00
CA LEU A 62 -7.30 -13.26 -5.32
C LEU A 62 -8.20 -14.48 -5.11
N TYR A 63 -8.84 -14.57 -3.93
CA TYR A 63 -9.71 -15.66 -3.56
C TYR A 63 -10.91 -15.81 -4.52
N PHE A 64 -11.63 -14.72 -4.77
CA PHE A 64 -12.80 -14.74 -5.64
C PHE A 64 -12.43 -15.00 -7.10
N ALA A 65 -11.38 -14.35 -7.62
CA ALA A 65 -10.92 -14.58 -8.99
C ALA A 65 -10.52 -16.05 -9.21
N ARG A 66 -9.84 -16.66 -8.24
CA ARG A 66 -9.48 -18.08 -8.31
C ARG A 66 -10.70 -19.01 -8.30
N ARG A 67 -11.77 -18.61 -7.63
CA ARG A 67 -12.99 -19.40 -7.48
C ARG A 67 -13.91 -19.30 -8.70
N ILE A 68 -13.89 -18.16 -9.39
CA ILE A 68 -14.71 -17.90 -10.58
C ILE A 68 -14.04 -18.49 -11.83
N VAL A 69 -12.72 -18.38 -11.93
CA VAL A 69 -11.97 -18.77 -13.12
C VAL A 69 -11.52 -20.23 -12.98
N SER A 70 -11.86 -21.06 -13.95
CA SER A 70 -11.43 -22.46 -14.05
C SER A 70 -10.44 -22.64 -15.22
N GLY A 71 -9.71 -23.76 -15.21
CA GLY A 71 -8.77 -24.12 -16.27
C GLY A 71 -7.30 -23.86 -15.94
N ALA A 72 -6.43 -24.19 -16.90
CA ALA A 72 -4.97 -24.26 -16.71
C ALA A 72 -4.32 -22.93 -16.29
N LYS A 73 -4.94 -21.78 -16.60
CA LYS A 73 -4.42 -20.43 -16.30
C LYS A 73 -5.19 -19.68 -15.21
N ALA A 74 -6.06 -20.36 -14.47
CA ALA A 74 -6.88 -19.73 -13.43
C ALA A 74 -6.06 -19.00 -12.36
N TRP A 75 -4.91 -19.58 -11.97
CA TRP A 75 -4.02 -18.98 -10.98
C TRP A 75 -3.32 -17.72 -11.48
N GLU A 76 -2.85 -17.72 -12.73
CA GLU A 76 -2.21 -16.56 -13.35
C GLU A 76 -3.19 -15.37 -13.42
N LEU A 77 -4.43 -15.63 -13.82
CA LEU A 77 -5.45 -14.59 -13.92
C LEU A 77 -5.88 -14.06 -12.55
N ALA A 78 -5.98 -14.94 -11.55
CA ALA A 78 -6.29 -14.55 -10.17
C ALA A 78 -5.19 -13.68 -9.56
N LEU A 79 -3.92 -14.03 -9.77
CA LEU A 79 -2.77 -13.24 -9.33
C LEU A 79 -2.71 -11.88 -10.04
N ALA A 80 -2.94 -11.84 -11.36
CA ALA A 80 -2.99 -10.60 -12.12
C ALA A 80 -4.12 -9.67 -11.63
N THR A 81 -5.29 -10.23 -11.32
CA THR A 81 -6.43 -9.50 -10.77
C THR A 81 -6.11 -8.93 -9.40
N ALA A 82 -5.51 -9.74 -8.52
CA ALA A 82 -5.09 -9.30 -7.19
C ALA A 82 -4.02 -8.20 -7.26
N ALA A 83 -3.05 -8.32 -8.17
CA ALA A 83 -2.02 -7.31 -8.39
C ALA A 83 -2.64 -5.97 -8.86
N LEU A 84 -3.63 -6.03 -9.75
CA LEU A 84 -4.36 -4.83 -10.16
C LEU A 84 -5.10 -4.19 -8.98
N ILE A 85 -5.77 -4.99 -8.15
CA ILE A 85 -6.46 -4.49 -6.94
C ILE A 85 -5.48 -3.86 -5.95
N ALA A 86 -4.28 -4.44 -5.77
CA ALA A 86 -3.24 -3.88 -4.91
C ALA A 86 -2.80 -2.48 -5.40
N LEU A 87 -2.57 -2.33 -6.70
CA LEU A 87 -2.22 -1.04 -7.32
C LEU A 87 -3.34 -0.01 -7.18
N LEU A 88 -4.58 -0.40 -7.48
CA LEU A 88 -5.75 0.47 -7.34
C LEU A 88 -6.01 0.85 -5.88
N SER A 89 -5.74 -0.04 -4.92
CA SER A 89 -5.87 0.22 -3.50
C SER A 89 -4.85 1.28 -3.04
N SER A 90 -3.60 1.17 -3.50
CA SER A 90 -2.57 2.17 -3.24
C SER A 90 -2.93 3.54 -3.82
N TRP A 91 -3.41 3.57 -5.06
CA TRP A 91 -3.89 4.80 -5.71
C TRP A 91 -5.09 5.41 -4.96
N GLY A 92 -6.07 4.58 -4.60
CA GLY A 92 -7.25 5.00 -3.84
C GLY A 92 -6.89 5.56 -2.46
N ALA A 93 -5.90 4.97 -1.79
CA ALA A 93 -5.37 5.47 -0.51
C ALA A 93 -4.78 6.88 -0.66
N TYR A 94 -4.06 7.14 -1.76
CA TYR A 94 -3.57 8.48 -2.06
C TYR A 94 -4.72 9.47 -2.28
N GLY A 95 -5.72 9.09 -3.08
CA GLY A 95 -6.91 9.91 -3.34
C GLY A 95 -7.69 10.27 -2.07
N ARG A 96 -7.96 9.28 -1.21
CA ARG A 96 -8.63 9.49 0.09
C ARG A 96 -7.81 10.32 1.06
N PHE A 97 -6.49 10.19 1.05
CA PHE A 97 -5.65 11.08 1.85
C PHE A 97 -5.75 12.52 1.34
N ARG A 98 -5.63 12.72 0.02
CA ARG A 98 -5.75 14.04 -0.62
C ARG A 98 -7.11 14.70 -0.36
N SER A 99 -8.21 13.95 -0.33
CA SER A 99 -9.52 14.54 -0.04
C SER A 99 -9.67 15.01 1.41
N THR A 100 -9.19 14.24 2.39
CA THR A 100 -9.12 14.66 3.81
C THR A 100 -8.16 15.83 4.01
N TRP A 101 -7.27 16.03 3.06
CA TRP A 101 -6.20 16.99 3.14
C TRP A 101 -6.58 18.37 2.61
N ASP A 102 -7.43 18.43 1.59
CA ASP A 102 -7.96 19.68 1.05
C ASP A 102 -8.85 20.43 2.07
N THR A 103 -9.37 19.71 3.07
CA THR A 103 -10.23 20.28 4.14
C THR A 103 -9.47 20.73 5.39
N VAL A 104 -8.14 20.55 5.44
CA VAL A 104 -7.33 20.79 6.65
C VAL A 104 -6.51 22.07 6.55
N GLU A 105 -6.59 22.94 7.55
CA GLU A 105 -5.78 24.16 7.65
C GLU A 105 -4.40 23.84 8.23
N LEU A 106 -3.37 23.82 7.38
CA LEU A 106 -1.96 23.63 7.72
C LEU A 106 -1.09 24.54 6.84
N PRO A 107 0.11 24.96 7.28
CA PRO A 107 1.04 25.73 6.46
C PRO A 107 1.38 25.00 5.16
N ALA A 108 1.41 25.72 4.03
CA ALA A 108 1.63 25.16 2.70
C ALA A 108 2.93 24.32 2.58
N ALA A 109 3.99 24.71 3.28
CA ALA A 109 5.26 23.98 3.29
C ALA A 109 5.17 22.62 4.01
N SER A 110 4.55 22.59 5.21
CA SER A 110 4.23 21.34 5.91
C SER A 110 3.30 20.48 5.07
N LYS A 111 2.41 21.15 4.33
CA LYS A 111 1.49 20.46 3.46
C LYS A 111 2.20 19.65 2.37
N LEU A 112 3.04 20.32 1.58
CA LEU A 112 3.74 19.67 0.47
C LEU A 112 4.59 18.48 0.93
N ARG A 113 5.25 18.61 2.09
CA ARG A 113 6.05 17.52 2.70
C ARG A 113 5.20 16.32 3.12
N LEU A 114 4.04 16.55 3.73
CA LEU A 114 3.14 15.46 4.12
C LEU A 114 2.58 14.71 2.91
N LEU A 115 2.25 15.41 1.83
CA LEU A 115 1.85 14.78 0.57
C LEU A 115 2.97 13.94 -0.04
N HIS A 116 4.22 14.43 0.01
CA HIS A 116 5.38 13.67 -0.46
C HIS A 116 5.52 12.36 0.33
N TRP A 117 5.49 12.42 1.66
CA TRP A 117 5.57 11.22 2.48
C TRP A 117 4.38 10.29 2.28
N GLN A 118 3.17 10.81 2.04
CA GLN A 118 2.03 9.96 1.70
C GLN A 118 2.23 9.22 0.38
N ARG A 119 2.84 9.84 -0.65
CA ARG A 119 3.18 9.14 -1.90
C ARG A 119 4.16 8.00 -1.64
N CYS A 120 5.19 8.25 -0.82
CA CYS A 120 6.13 7.21 -0.40
C CYS A 120 5.43 6.07 0.35
N PHE A 121 4.47 6.39 1.23
CA PHE A 121 3.67 5.40 1.94
C PHE A 121 2.84 4.55 0.96
N CYS A 122 2.12 5.19 0.03
CA CYS A 122 1.32 4.49 -0.98
C CYS A 122 2.20 3.59 -1.88
N LEU A 123 3.38 4.07 -2.28
CA LEU A 123 4.34 3.25 -3.01
C LEU A 123 4.79 2.04 -2.17
N GLY A 124 5.14 2.27 -0.90
CA GLY A 124 5.49 1.21 0.04
C GLY A 124 4.38 0.16 0.20
N LEU A 125 3.12 0.60 0.28
CA LEU A 125 1.94 -0.27 0.32
C LEU A 125 1.79 -1.11 -0.95
N ALA A 126 1.94 -0.50 -2.13
CA ALA A 126 1.89 -1.21 -3.40
C ALA A 126 2.99 -2.30 -3.48
N LEU A 127 4.22 -1.94 -3.14
CA LEU A 127 5.35 -2.86 -3.17
C LEU A 127 5.17 -4.00 -2.15
N LEU A 128 4.68 -3.70 -0.94
CA LEU A 128 4.38 -4.70 0.07
C LEU A 128 3.35 -5.71 -0.44
N LEU A 129 2.22 -5.24 -0.97
CA LEU A 129 1.16 -6.12 -1.46
C LEU A 129 1.62 -6.96 -2.67
N LEU A 130 2.36 -6.35 -3.61
CA LEU A 130 2.93 -7.07 -4.74
C LEU A 130 3.98 -8.11 -4.31
N GLY A 131 4.82 -7.79 -3.33
CA GLY A 131 5.79 -8.72 -2.75
C GLY A 131 5.14 -9.89 -2.01
N LEU A 132 4.01 -9.65 -1.33
CA LEU A 132 3.21 -10.73 -0.76
C LEU A 132 2.62 -11.62 -1.86
N LEU A 133 2.02 -11.03 -2.91
CA LEU A 133 1.49 -11.78 -4.05
C LEU A 133 2.56 -12.58 -4.79
N SER A 134 3.77 -12.04 -4.95
CA SER A 134 4.88 -12.80 -5.56
C SER A 134 5.30 -14.00 -4.71
N THR A 135 5.12 -13.94 -3.39
CA THR A 135 5.36 -15.09 -2.49
C THR A 135 4.35 -16.22 -2.76
N PHE A 136 3.06 -15.88 -2.92
CA PHE A 136 2.04 -16.86 -3.33
C PHE A 136 2.34 -17.43 -4.72
N ALA A 137 2.71 -16.59 -5.68
CA ALA A 137 3.07 -17.03 -7.02
C ALA A 137 4.27 -17.99 -7.03
N TRP A 138 5.29 -17.70 -6.22
CA TRP A 138 6.46 -18.58 -6.06
C TRP A 138 6.08 -19.93 -5.45
N GLN A 139 5.28 -19.94 -4.39
CA GLN A 139 4.84 -21.17 -3.75
C GLN A 139 4.03 -22.06 -4.70
N LEU A 140 3.16 -21.44 -5.51
CA LEU A 140 2.34 -22.16 -6.50
C LEU A 140 3.16 -22.75 -7.66
N GLN A 141 4.33 -22.18 -7.97
CA GLN A 141 5.23 -22.75 -9.00
C GLN A 141 6.12 -23.87 -8.45
N ALA A 142 6.32 -23.92 -7.12
CA ALA A 142 7.12 -24.94 -6.47
C ALA A 142 6.34 -26.25 -6.22
N THR A 143 5.02 -26.21 -6.33
CA THR A 143 4.09 -27.36 -6.26
C THR A 143 3.74 -27.88 -7.64
#